data_AF-A0A5D4SSP1-F1
#
_entry.id   AF-A0A5D4SSP1-F1
#
_cell.length_a   1.000
_cell.length_b   1.000
_cell.length_c   1.000
_cell.angle_alpha   90.00
_cell.angle_beta   90.00
_cell.angle_gamma   90.00
#
_symmetry.space_group_name_H-M   'P 1'
#
loop_
_entity.id
_entity.type
_entity.pdbx_description
1 polymer ?
#
loop_
_entity_poly.entity_id
_entity_poly.type
_entity_poly.pdbx_seq_one_letter_code
_entity_poly.pdbx_strand_id
1 'polypeptide(L)'
;MPELKTFMKLAGEKFEIYRNNVKIGIVEGLPNREKGTNRPYIGFYPNTDIEIGDWIIGQLSKDKFYIEEKKSDVINGKVFQIKGYYLTERELEKVELEKKTTQTIIYNLNGTNSKVNNNSTDRSINVIDMTSEDLFNKIRNLIQENINDTAQKQELNEIVNQMEVAQGTRKFNELYTKFTTFAANHITIFTPLIPALSQMIQS
;
A
#
# COMPACT_ATOMS: atom_id res chain seq x y z
N MET A 1 -16.60 0.00 39.74
CA MET A 1 -16.48 -0.41 38.33
C MET A 1 -16.22 -1.90 38.30
N PRO A 2 -16.81 -2.68 37.39
CA PRO A 2 -16.43 -4.07 37.24
C PRO A 2 -14.95 -4.14 36.81
N GLU A 3 -14.19 -5.04 37.42
CA GLU A 3 -12.77 -5.20 37.16
C GLU A 3 -12.54 -5.75 35.74
N LEU A 4 -11.52 -5.24 35.02
CA LEU A 4 -11.13 -5.71 33.67
C LEU A 4 -11.07 -7.24 33.58
N LYS A 5 -10.57 -7.86 34.64
CA LYS A 5 -10.46 -9.32 34.80
C LYS A 5 -11.80 -10.05 34.62
N THR A 6 -12.91 -9.47 35.09
CA THR A 6 -14.24 -10.07 34.95
C THR A 6 -14.68 -10.09 33.49
N PHE A 7 -14.48 -9.00 32.76
CA PHE A 7 -14.81 -8.94 31.34
C PHE A 7 -13.92 -9.84 30.49
N MET A 8 -12.62 -9.87 30.78
CA MET A 8 -11.66 -10.78 30.15
C MET A 8 -12.09 -12.24 30.29
N LYS A 9 -12.55 -12.64 31.48
CA LYS A 9 -13.03 -14.02 31.72
C LYS A 9 -14.32 -14.36 30.96
N LEU A 10 -15.20 -13.38 30.77
CA LEU A 10 -16.52 -13.61 30.16
C LEU A 10 -16.52 -13.53 28.64
N ALA A 11 -15.70 -12.65 28.07
CA ALA A 11 -15.75 -12.31 26.64
C ALA A 11 -14.36 -12.14 25.99
N GLY A 12 -13.29 -12.34 26.76
CA GLY A 12 -11.93 -12.32 26.24
C GLY A 12 -11.49 -13.66 25.65
N GLU A 13 -10.35 -13.62 24.98
CA GLU A 13 -9.70 -14.79 24.37
C GLU A 13 -8.19 -14.71 24.58
N LYS A 14 -7.51 -15.85 24.45
CA LYS A 14 -6.05 -15.90 24.34
C LYS A 14 -5.61 -15.66 22.90
N PHE A 15 -4.60 -14.83 22.75
CA PHE A 15 -3.99 -14.51 21.47
C PHE A 15 -2.52 -14.84 21.47
N GLU A 16 -2.05 -15.40 20.37
CA GLU A 16 -0.63 -15.57 20.10
C GLU A 16 -0.08 -14.29 19.49
N ILE A 17 1.04 -13.80 20.00
CA ILE A 17 1.72 -12.61 19.45
C ILE A 17 2.90 -13.07 18.61
N TYR A 18 3.00 -12.53 17.41
CA TYR A 18 4.09 -12.72 16.47
C TYR A 18 4.75 -11.36 16.17
N ARG A 19 6.04 -11.24 16.44
CA ARG A 19 6.86 -10.08 16.11
C ARG A 19 7.92 -10.50 15.10
N ASN A 20 7.99 -9.82 13.96
CA ASN A 20 8.89 -10.19 12.86
C ASN A 20 8.78 -11.69 12.48
N ASN A 21 7.53 -12.19 12.39
CA ASN A 21 7.20 -13.59 12.08
C ASN A 21 7.63 -14.63 13.13
N VAL A 22 8.12 -14.21 14.30
CA VAL A 22 8.47 -15.10 15.42
C VAL A 22 7.42 -14.99 16.51
N LYS A 23 6.91 -16.13 16.98
CA LYS A 23 6.00 -16.18 18.13
C LYS A 23 6.74 -15.74 19.40
N ILE A 24 6.32 -14.64 20.00
CA ILE A 24 6.94 -14.10 21.22
C ILE A 24 6.19 -14.51 22.49
N GLY A 25 4.90 -14.86 22.38
CA GLY A 25 4.13 -15.25 23.56
C GLY A 25 2.64 -15.46 23.31
N ILE A 26 1.90 -15.63 24.40
CA ILE A 26 0.45 -15.73 24.44
C ILE A 26 -0.07 -14.74 25.48
N VAL A 27 -1.09 -13.96 25.12
CA VAL A 27 -1.68 -12.92 25.97
C VAL A 27 -3.20 -13.05 26.00
N GLU A 28 -3.83 -12.56 27.05
CA GLU A 28 -5.29 -12.43 27.10
C GLU A 28 -5.70 -11.06 26.56
N GLY A 29 -6.71 -11.06 25.69
CA GLY A 29 -7.24 -9.86 25.05
C GLY A 29 -8.76 -9.87 25.00
N LEU A 30 -9.35 -8.67 24.97
CA LEU A 30 -10.79 -8.47 24.83
C LEU A 30 -11.07 -7.63 23.57
N PRO A 31 -11.56 -8.24 22.48
CA PRO A 31 -11.99 -7.49 21.29
C PRO A 31 -13.10 -6.50 21.64
N ASN A 32 -12.97 -5.26 21.18
CA ASN A 32 -13.94 -4.20 21.42
C ASN A 32 -13.84 -3.08 20.36
N ARG A 33 -14.68 -2.06 20.47
CA ARG A 33 -14.67 -0.88 19.59
C ARG A 33 -14.63 0.41 20.40
N GLU A 34 -13.90 1.38 19.89
CA GLU A 34 -13.77 2.69 20.53
C GLU A 34 -15.07 3.48 20.43
N LYS A 35 -15.46 4.13 21.52
CA LYS A 35 -16.68 4.95 21.51
C LYS A 35 -16.45 6.20 20.66
N GLY A 36 -17.42 6.52 19.81
CA GLY A 36 -17.36 7.68 18.91
C GLY A 36 -16.76 7.37 17.55
N THR A 37 -15.55 6.80 17.48
CA THR A 37 -14.90 6.46 16.18
C THR A 37 -15.27 5.08 15.66
N ASN A 38 -15.81 4.20 16.51
CA ASN A 38 -16.11 2.80 16.20
C ASN A 38 -14.90 1.98 15.73
N ARG A 39 -13.68 2.49 15.95
CA ARG A 39 -12.43 1.84 15.53
C ARG A 39 -12.23 0.56 16.34
N PRO A 40 -11.98 -0.58 15.69
CA PRO A 40 -11.78 -1.84 16.40
C PRO A 40 -10.44 -1.84 17.15
N TYR A 41 -10.44 -2.43 18.33
CA TYR A 41 -9.23 -2.66 19.12
C TYR A 41 -9.36 -3.94 19.94
N ILE A 42 -8.23 -4.47 20.40
CA ILE A 42 -8.19 -5.48 21.45
C ILE A 42 -7.68 -4.79 22.72
N GLY A 43 -8.44 -4.88 23.79
CA GLY A 43 -8.02 -4.43 25.11
C GLY A 43 -7.12 -5.49 25.75
N PHE A 44 -5.99 -5.09 26.30
CA PHE A 44 -5.00 -5.94 26.98
C PHE A 44 -4.77 -5.45 28.41
N TYR A 45 -4.19 -6.31 29.25
CA TYR A 45 -3.75 -5.90 30.57
C TYR A 45 -2.66 -4.80 30.48
N PRO A 46 -2.55 -3.91 31.49
CA PRO A 46 -1.64 -2.76 31.47
C PRO A 46 -0.16 -3.07 31.21
N ASN A 47 0.30 -4.28 31.51
CA ASN A 47 1.71 -4.69 31.41
C ASN A 47 1.96 -5.67 30.27
N THR A 48 1.02 -5.81 29.34
CA THR A 48 1.16 -6.72 28.20
C THR A 48 2.17 -6.16 27.20
N ASP A 49 3.16 -6.99 26.83
CA ASP A 49 4.13 -6.70 25.76
C ASP A 49 3.46 -6.87 24.39
N ILE A 50 2.85 -5.78 23.92
CA ILE A 50 2.39 -5.60 22.54
C ILE A 50 3.07 -4.37 21.95
N GLU A 51 3.49 -4.47 20.69
CA GLU A 51 4.13 -3.39 19.95
C GLU A 51 3.43 -3.16 18.61
N ILE A 52 3.60 -1.95 18.06
CA ILE A 52 3.10 -1.63 16.72
C ILE A 52 3.86 -2.51 15.71
N GLY A 53 3.13 -3.13 14.79
CA GLY A 53 3.68 -4.09 13.83
C GLY A 53 3.55 -5.55 14.25
N ASP A 54 3.10 -5.82 15.48
CA ASP A 54 2.85 -7.20 15.91
C ASP A 54 1.61 -7.78 15.22
N TRP A 55 1.70 -9.07 14.87
CA TRP A 55 0.57 -9.89 14.46
C TRP A 55 0.00 -10.62 15.66
N ILE A 56 -1.31 -10.54 15.82
CA ILE A 56 -2.05 -11.14 16.93
C ILE A 56 -3.05 -12.13 16.36
N ILE A 57 -2.98 -13.39 16.80
CA ILE A 57 -3.81 -14.49 16.28
C ILE A 57 -4.62 -15.11 17.42
N GLY A 58 -5.95 -15.14 17.27
CA GLY A 58 -6.85 -15.76 18.25
C GLY A 58 -6.62 -17.27 18.33
N GLN A 59 -6.45 -17.82 19.53
CA GLN A 59 -6.29 -19.27 19.70
C GLN A 59 -7.60 -20.04 19.44
N LEU A 60 -8.74 -19.43 19.73
CA LEU A 60 -10.08 -19.96 19.50
C LEU A 60 -10.67 -19.44 18.18
N SER A 61 -10.72 -18.12 17.97
CA SER A 61 -11.36 -17.55 16.78
C SER A 61 -10.56 -17.78 15.50
N LYS A 62 -9.23 -17.96 15.63
CA LYS A 62 -8.27 -18.03 14.52
C LYS A 62 -8.18 -16.74 13.69
N ASP A 63 -8.82 -15.67 14.14
CA ASP A 63 -8.71 -14.37 13.48
C ASP A 63 -7.30 -13.82 13.62
N LYS A 64 -6.84 -13.14 12.57
CA LYS A 64 -5.50 -12.58 12.46
C LYS A 64 -5.58 -11.06 12.34
N PHE A 65 -4.92 -10.37 13.27
CA PHE A 65 -4.99 -8.92 13.43
C PHE A 65 -3.59 -8.32 13.43
N TYR A 66 -3.39 -7.23 12.70
CA TYR A 66 -2.15 -6.47 12.67
C TYR A 66 -2.28 -5.23 13.56
N ILE A 67 -1.41 -5.07 14.56
CA ILE A 67 -1.44 -3.89 15.44
C ILE A 67 -0.89 -2.68 14.71
N GLU A 68 -1.77 -1.73 14.42
CA GLU A 68 -1.42 -0.47 13.75
C GLU A 68 -1.14 0.67 14.74
N GLU A 69 -1.75 0.64 15.92
CA GLU A 69 -1.59 1.69 16.93
C GLU A 69 -1.83 1.11 18.34
N LYS A 70 -1.09 1.65 19.31
CA LYS A 70 -1.20 1.30 20.73
C LYS A 70 -1.52 2.54 21.55
N LYS A 71 -2.53 2.46 22.42
CA LYS A 71 -2.91 3.55 23.32
C LYS A 71 -3.20 3.05 24.73
N SER A 72 -2.73 3.78 25.74
CA SER A 72 -3.08 3.49 27.13
C SER A 72 -4.42 4.14 27.49
N ASP A 73 -5.29 3.36 28.14
CA ASP A 73 -6.55 3.85 28.70
C ASP A 73 -6.39 4.04 30.21
N VAL A 74 -6.58 5.27 30.69
CA VAL A 74 -6.28 5.66 32.07
C VAL A 74 -7.56 5.96 32.82
N ILE A 75 -7.76 5.29 33.95
CA ILE A 75 -8.88 5.51 34.86
C ILE A 75 -8.32 5.81 36.25
N ASN A 76 -8.75 6.91 36.86
CA ASN A 76 -8.30 7.34 38.20
C ASN A 76 -6.78 7.41 38.36
N GLY A 77 -6.08 7.89 37.33
CA GLY A 77 -4.61 8.04 37.33
C GLY A 77 -3.83 6.73 37.19
N LYS A 78 -4.49 5.60 36.92
CA LYS A 78 -3.84 4.31 36.66
C LYS A 78 -4.18 3.82 35.26
N VAL A 79 -3.21 3.21 34.58
CA VAL A 79 -3.46 2.51 33.32
C VAL A 79 -4.39 1.34 33.63
N PHE A 80 -5.59 1.40 33.08
CA PHE A 80 -6.62 0.38 33.25
C PHE A 80 -6.43 -0.75 32.23
N GLN A 81 -6.13 -0.41 30.98
CA GLN A 81 -5.83 -1.34 29.90
C GLN A 81 -4.94 -0.67 28.84
N ILE A 82 -4.33 -1.51 28.00
CA ILE A 82 -3.73 -1.06 26.74
C ILE A 82 -4.69 -1.42 25.61
N LYS A 83 -5.00 -0.48 24.73
CA LYS A 83 -5.76 -0.69 23.50
C LYS A 83 -4.79 -0.90 22.35
N GLY A 84 -4.81 -2.09 21.73
CA GLY A 84 -4.17 -2.33 20.44
C GLY A 84 -5.20 -2.19 19.34
N TYR A 85 -5.20 -1.05 18.63
CA TYR A 85 -6.01 -0.87 17.43
C TYR A 85 -5.41 -1.69 16.31
N TYR A 86 -6.27 -2.35 15.53
CA TYR A 86 -5.82 -3.31 14.55
C TYR A 86 -6.47 -3.12 13.19
N LEU A 87 -5.77 -3.66 12.19
CA LEU A 87 -6.30 -3.94 10.86
C LEU A 87 -6.42 -5.44 10.67
N THR A 88 -7.43 -5.87 9.93
CA THR A 88 -7.47 -7.20 9.33
C THR A 88 -6.47 -7.30 8.17
N GLU A 89 -6.10 -8.50 7.76
CA GLU A 89 -5.21 -8.72 6.60
C GLU A 89 -5.71 -8.00 5.34
N ARG A 90 -7.01 -8.08 5.06
CA ARG A 90 -7.65 -7.38 3.93
C ARG A 90 -7.55 -5.87 4.03
N GLU A 91 -7.68 -5.30 5.23
CA GLU A 91 -7.56 -3.85 5.43
C GLU A 91 -6.10 -3.39 5.28
N LEU A 92 -5.15 -4.19 5.79
CA LEU A 92 -3.72 -3.92 5.63
C LEU A 92 -3.32 -3.94 4.15
N GLU A 93 -3.72 -4.97 3.40
CA GLU A 93 -3.50 -5.06 1.95
C GLU A 93 -4.02 -3.83 1.21
N LYS A 94 -5.24 -3.38 1.56
CA LYS A 94 -5.85 -2.19 0.96
C LYS A 94 -5.03 -0.93 1.28
N VAL A 95 -4.61 -0.73 2.53
CA VAL A 95 -3.78 0.41 2.94
C VAL A 95 -2.43 0.39 2.22
N GLU A 96 -1.81 -0.78 2.06
CA GLU A 96 -0.55 -0.92 1.32
C GLU A 96 -0.70 -0.64 -0.17
N LEU A 97 -1.81 -1.09 -0.77
CA LEU A 97 -2.14 -0.79 -2.16
C LEU A 97 -2.37 0.71 -2.37
N GLU A 98 -3.12 1.35 -1.48
CA GLU A 98 -3.36 2.81 -1.52
C GLU A 98 -2.07 3.62 -1.31
N LYS A 99 -1.16 3.16 -0.44
CA LYS A 99 0.16 3.80 -0.29
C LYS A 99 0.99 3.70 -1.57
N LYS A 100 0.95 2.55 -2.26
CA LYS A 100 1.63 2.38 -3.56
C LYS A 100 1.07 3.30 -4.64
N THR A 101 -0.24 3.57 -4.63
CA THR A 101 -0.86 4.48 -5.61
C THR A 101 -0.68 5.96 -5.28
N THR A 102 -0.50 6.32 -4.00
CA THR A 102 -0.41 7.74 -3.56
C THR A 102 1.05 8.26 -3.48
N GLN A 103 2.07 7.40 -3.57
CA GLN A 103 3.45 7.87 -3.71
C GLN A 103 3.61 8.60 -5.06
N THR A 104 3.83 9.91 -5.00
CA THR A 104 4.19 10.69 -6.20
C THR A 104 5.62 10.29 -6.60
N ILE A 105 5.74 9.42 -7.59
CA ILE A 105 7.01 9.09 -8.22
C ILE A 105 7.26 10.18 -9.27
N ILE A 106 8.30 10.99 -9.07
CA ILE A 106 8.77 11.91 -10.11
C ILE A 106 9.76 11.14 -10.97
N TYR A 107 9.40 10.95 -12.25
CA TYR A 107 10.32 10.45 -13.25
C TYR A 107 11.08 11.63 -13.84
N ASN A 108 12.40 11.59 -13.74
CA ASN A 108 13.28 12.48 -14.48
C ASN A 108 13.73 11.74 -15.73
N LEU A 109 13.10 12.04 -16.86
CA LEU A 109 13.51 11.47 -18.14
C LEU A 109 14.75 12.19 -18.65
N ASN A 110 15.91 11.56 -18.66
CA ASN A 110 17.12 12.17 -19.21
C ASN A 110 17.15 11.96 -20.74
N GLY A 111 16.97 13.04 -21.52
CA GLY A 111 16.94 13.04 -22.99
C GLY A 111 17.01 14.45 -23.57
N THR A 112 17.18 14.59 -24.89
CA THR A 112 17.52 15.83 -25.63
C THR A 112 16.62 17.06 -25.37
N ASN A 113 15.51 16.95 -24.63
CA ASN A 113 14.61 18.06 -24.33
C ASN A 113 14.09 18.14 -22.88
N SER A 114 14.64 17.40 -21.91
CA SER A 114 14.09 17.41 -20.55
C SER A 114 14.62 18.58 -19.72
N LYS A 115 13.83 19.66 -19.65
CA LYS A 115 14.08 20.78 -18.75
C LYS A 115 13.69 20.38 -17.33
N VAL A 116 14.70 20.14 -16.49
CA VAL A 116 14.54 19.84 -15.06
C VAL A 116 14.12 21.11 -14.32
N ASN A 117 12.96 21.09 -13.65
CA ASN A 117 12.59 22.13 -12.68
C ASN A 117 12.44 21.48 -11.30
N ASN A 118 13.38 21.78 -10.41
CA ASN A 118 13.48 21.18 -9.08
C ASN A 118 13.16 22.22 -8.00
N ASN A 119 11.90 22.30 -7.60
CA ASN A 119 11.48 23.03 -6.40
C ASN A 119 10.89 22.03 -5.41
N SER A 120 11.71 21.56 -4.46
CA SER A 120 11.29 20.68 -3.38
C SER A 120 10.86 21.48 -2.15
N THR A 121 9.61 21.28 -1.71
CA THR A 121 9.15 21.55 -0.34
C THR A 121 8.62 20.24 0.23
N ASP A 122 9.52 19.53 0.91
CA ASP A 122 9.31 18.47 1.92
C ASP A 122 8.05 17.60 1.76
N ARG A 123 8.00 16.86 0.64
CA ARG A 123 7.26 15.59 0.53
C ARG A 123 8.28 14.55 0.12
N SER A 124 8.31 13.38 0.74
CA SER A 124 9.21 12.28 0.36
C SER A 124 8.87 11.81 -1.05
N ILE A 125 9.48 12.46 -2.03
CA ILE A 125 9.33 12.18 -3.45
C ILE A 125 10.45 11.20 -3.80
N ASN A 126 10.07 10.00 -4.26
CA ASN A 126 11.04 9.14 -4.91
C ASN A 126 11.29 9.70 -6.31
N VAL A 127 12.50 10.21 -6.53
CA VAL A 127 12.96 10.64 -7.84
C VAL A 127 13.62 9.44 -8.51
N ILE A 128 13.05 9.00 -9.64
CA ILE A 128 13.64 7.95 -10.47
C ILE A 128 14.25 8.63 -11.68
N ASP A 129 15.57 8.69 -11.73
CA ASP A 129 16.31 9.07 -12.94
C ASP A 129 16.29 7.87 -13.89
N MET A 130 15.66 8.02 -15.05
CA MET A 130 15.44 6.94 -16.02
C MET A 130 15.55 7.51 -17.43
N THR A 131 16.11 6.76 -18.39
CA THR A 131 16.06 7.17 -19.80
C THR A 131 14.69 6.85 -20.41
N SER A 132 14.34 7.48 -21.52
CA SER A 132 13.12 7.09 -22.25
C SER A 132 13.15 5.61 -22.66
N GLU A 133 14.31 5.10 -23.04
CA GLU A 133 14.51 3.69 -23.42
C GLU A 133 14.22 2.74 -22.25
N ASP A 134 14.73 3.05 -21.06
CA ASP A 134 14.45 2.29 -19.84
C ASP A 134 12.94 2.26 -19.52
N LEU A 135 12.24 3.39 -19.72
CA LEU A 135 10.79 3.47 -19.53
C LEU A 135 10.05 2.50 -20.47
N PHE A 136 10.36 2.53 -21.77
CA PHE A 136 9.69 1.64 -22.75
C PHE A 136 10.04 0.17 -22.52
N ASN A 137 11.28 -0.14 -22.15
CA ASN A 137 11.68 -1.50 -21.78
C ASN A 137 10.91 -1.99 -20.55
N LYS A 138 10.71 -1.13 -19.55
CA LYS A 138 9.90 -1.46 -18.37
C LYS A 138 8.43 -1.73 -18.73
N ILE A 139 7.85 -0.95 -19.65
CA ILE A 139 6.49 -1.18 -20.14
C ILE A 139 6.39 -2.53 -20.85
N ARG A 140 7.36 -2.86 -21.72
CA ARG A 140 7.42 -4.17 -22.40
C ARG A 140 7.50 -5.33 -21.40
N ASN A 141 8.33 -5.22 -20.36
CA ASN A 141 8.44 -6.24 -19.32
C ASN A 141 7.10 -6.44 -18.59
N LEU A 142 6.41 -5.35 -18.21
CA LEU A 142 5.10 -5.43 -17.58
C LEU A 142 4.07 -6.13 -18.48
N ILE A 143 4.05 -5.81 -19.79
CA ILE A 143 3.21 -6.50 -20.77
C ILE A 143 3.55 -8.01 -20.81
N GLN A 144 4.84 -8.35 -20.82
CA GLN A 144 5.27 -9.74 -20.89
C GLN A 144 4.87 -10.56 -19.66
N GLU A 145 5.04 -9.98 -18.48
CA GLU A 145 4.82 -10.65 -17.19
C GLU A 145 3.35 -10.74 -16.78
N ASN A 146 2.51 -9.76 -17.17
CA ASN A 146 1.16 -9.61 -16.61
C ASN A 146 0.03 -9.86 -17.61
N ILE A 147 0.32 -9.91 -18.93
CA ILE A 147 -0.70 -10.11 -19.95
C ILE A 147 -0.53 -11.51 -20.55
N ASN A 148 -1.53 -12.37 -20.37
CA ASN A 148 -1.49 -13.75 -20.85
C ASN A 148 -2.05 -13.93 -22.27
N ASP A 149 -2.95 -13.04 -22.69
CA ASP A 149 -3.53 -13.07 -24.04
C ASP A 149 -2.47 -12.65 -25.06
N THR A 150 -2.10 -13.58 -25.95
CA THR A 150 -1.05 -13.38 -26.95
C THR A 150 -1.38 -12.28 -27.95
N ALA A 151 -2.66 -12.14 -28.35
CA ALA A 151 -3.08 -11.11 -29.30
C ALA A 151 -3.01 -9.72 -28.66
N GLN A 152 -3.53 -9.58 -27.43
CA GLN A 152 -3.43 -8.32 -26.68
C GLN A 152 -1.98 -7.94 -26.40
N LYS A 153 -1.16 -8.93 -26.02
CA LYS A 153 0.28 -8.75 -25.78
C LYS A 153 0.98 -8.24 -27.04
N GLN A 154 0.69 -8.82 -28.21
CA GLN A 154 1.30 -8.38 -29.46
C GLN A 154 0.88 -6.95 -29.82
N GLU A 155 -0.40 -6.64 -29.74
CA GLU A 155 -0.92 -5.30 -30.08
C GLU A 155 -0.40 -4.22 -29.14
N LEU A 156 -0.32 -4.49 -27.83
CA LEU A 156 0.29 -3.56 -26.87
C LEU A 156 1.77 -3.32 -27.14
N ASN A 157 2.55 -4.38 -27.42
CA ASN A 157 3.96 -4.22 -27.77
C ASN A 157 4.14 -3.40 -29.05
N GLU A 158 3.26 -3.56 -30.04
CA GLU A 158 3.30 -2.78 -31.26
C GLU A 158 3.01 -1.29 -31.00
N ILE A 159 1.98 -0.99 -30.20
CA ILE A 159 1.67 0.39 -29.80
C ILE A 159 2.86 1.01 -29.05
N VAL A 160 3.47 0.28 -28.11
CA VAL A 160 4.63 0.72 -27.33
C VAL A 160 5.84 1.00 -28.23
N ASN A 161 6.11 0.15 -29.21
CA ASN A 161 7.17 0.39 -30.20
C ASN A 161 6.91 1.64 -31.04
N GLN A 162 5.66 1.85 -31.46
CA GLN A 162 5.29 3.07 -32.20
C GLN A 162 5.43 4.33 -31.33
N MET A 163 5.08 4.25 -30.03
CA MET A 163 5.26 5.35 -29.09
C MET A 163 6.74 5.70 -28.89
N GLU A 164 7.61 4.70 -28.76
CA GLU A 164 9.05 4.91 -28.62
C GLU A 164 9.66 5.60 -29.84
N VAL A 165 9.22 5.26 -31.05
CA VAL A 165 9.68 5.95 -32.28
C VAL A 165 9.09 7.35 -32.42
N ALA A 166 7.85 7.56 -31.96
CA ALA A 166 7.13 8.82 -32.08
C ALA A 166 7.47 9.85 -30.98
N GLN A 167 8.44 9.57 -30.11
CA GLN A 167 8.85 10.45 -29.02
C GLN A 167 9.09 11.88 -29.51
N GLY A 168 8.56 12.86 -28.77
CA GLY A 168 8.75 14.27 -29.12
C GLY A 168 8.07 14.68 -30.43
N THR A 169 7.04 13.95 -30.87
CA THR A 169 6.20 14.33 -32.00
C THR A 169 4.73 14.38 -31.57
N ARG A 170 3.89 15.14 -32.28
CA ARG A 170 2.43 15.15 -32.02
C ARG A 170 1.77 13.79 -32.16
N LYS A 171 2.34 12.90 -32.99
CA LYS A 171 1.87 11.51 -33.16
C LYS A 171 1.95 10.71 -31.86
N PHE A 172 2.85 11.10 -30.95
CA PHE A 172 2.94 10.48 -29.63
C PHE A 172 1.61 10.59 -28.86
N ASN A 173 0.92 11.73 -28.92
CA ASN A 173 -0.31 11.97 -28.15
C ASN A 173 -1.44 11.02 -28.59
N GLU A 174 -1.55 10.78 -29.91
CA GLU A 174 -2.49 9.84 -30.50
C GLU A 174 -2.18 8.41 -30.06
N LEU A 175 -0.91 8.02 -30.14
CA LEU A 175 -0.45 6.68 -29.74
C LEU A 175 -0.59 6.44 -28.24
N TYR A 176 -0.34 7.45 -27.41
CA TYR A 176 -0.57 7.41 -25.97
C TYR A 176 -2.05 7.19 -25.65
N THR A 177 -2.95 7.89 -26.34
CA THR A 177 -4.41 7.70 -26.18
C THR A 177 -4.83 6.29 -26.60
N LYS A 178 -4.27 5.78 -27.71
CA LYS A 178 -4.47 4.40 -28.17
C LYS A 178 -3.98 3.40 -27.12
N PHE A 179 -2.80 3.61 -26.56
CA PHE A 179 -2.22 2.80 -25.49
C PHE A 179 -3.12 2.75 -24.27
N THR A 180 -3.55 3.90 -23.73
CA THR A 180 -4.42 3.93 -22.54
C THR A 180 -5.77 3.26 -22.77
N THR A 181 -6.30 3.36 -24.00
CA THR A 181 -7.56 2.70 -24.38
C THR A 181 -7.40 1.19 -24.44
N PHE A 182 -6.35 0.72 -25.11
CA PHE A 182 -6.09 -0.71 -25.26
C PHE A 182 -5.65 -1.37 -23.94
N ALA A 183 -4.91 -0.63 -23.12
CA ALA A 183 -4.47 -1.05 -21.80
C ALA A 183 -5.56 -0.89 -20.73
N ALA A 184 -6.78 -0.45 -21.05
CA ALA A 184 -7.80 -0.12 -20.04
C ALA A 184 -8.08 -1.24 -19.04
N ASN A 185 -8.18 -2.49 -19.52
CA ASN A 185 -8.39 -3.67 -18.68
C ASN A 185 -7.17 -4.04 -17.80
N HIS A 186 -6.01 -3.48 -18.12
CA HIS A 186 -4.72 -3.70 -17.48
C HIS A 186 -4.13 -2.39 -16.95
N ILE A 187 -4.91 -1.32 -16.80
CA ILE A 187 -4.34 0.02 -16.56
C ILE A 187 -3.64 0.12 -15.21
N THR A 188 -4.04 -0.73 -14.26
CA THR A 188 -3.46 -0.81 -12.91
C THR A 188 -1.98 -1.18 -12.92
N ILE A 189 -1.53 -2.05 -13.84
CA ILE A 189 -0.10 -2.42 -13.95
C ILE A 189 0.74 -1.28 -14.53
N PHE A 190 0.15 -0.41 -15.36
CA PHE A 190 0.86 0.72 -15.99
C PHE A 190 0.73 2.03 -15.21
N THR A 191 -0.17 2.10 -14.23
CA THR A 191 -0.46 3.31 -13.44
C THR A 191 0.80 3.99 -12.90
N PRO A 192 1.81 3.28 -12.35
CA PRO A 192 3.02 3.91 -11.86
C PRO A 192 3.85 4.60 -12.96
N LEU A 193 3.67 4.26 -14.24
CA LEU A 193 4.44 4.77 -15.39
C LEU A 193 3.69 5.85 -16.18
N ILE A 194 2.40 6.02 -15.95
CA ILE A 194 1.56 7.04 -16.61
C ILE A 194 2.12 8.47 -16.46
N PRO A 195 2.61 8.91 -15.28
CA PRO A 195 3.20 10.23 -15.14
C PRO A 195 4.41 10.44 -16.07
N ALA A 196 5.28 9.42 -16.21
CA ALA A 196 6.44 9.48 -17.09
C ALA A 196 6.03 9.59 -18.57
N LEU A 197 5.07 8.77 -19.01
CA LEU A 197 4.54 8.84 -20.37
C LEU A 197 3.86 10.18 -20.66
N SER A 198 3.18 10.75 -19.66
CA SER A 198 2.50 12.04 -19.79
C SER A 198 3.47 13.21 -19.96
N GLN A 199 4.69 13.12 -19.42
CA GLN A 199 5.74 14.13 -19.66
C GLN A 199 6.21 14.18 -21.11
N MET A 200 6.01 13.10 -21.88
CA MET A 200 6.39 13.01 -23.29
C MET A 200 5.31 13.55 -24.24
N ILE A 201 4.12 13.87 -23.71
CA ILE A 201 3.02 14.48 -24.46
C ILE A 201 3.41 15.92 -24.80
N GLN A 202 3.39 16.25 -26.09
CA GLN A 202 3.59 17.63 -26.52
C GLN A 202 2.28 18.40 -26.44
N SER A 203 2.33 19.62 -25.89
CA SER A 203 1.26 20.62 -25.99
C SER A 203 1.09 21.16 -27.40
#